data_AF-A0A8I0CHJ5-F1
#
_entry.id   AF-A0A8I0CHJ5-F1
#
_cell.length_a   1.000
_cell.length_b   1.000
_cell.length_c   1.000
_cell.angle_alpha   90.00
_cell.angle_beta   90.00
_cell.angle_gamma   90.00
#
_symmetry.space_group_name_H-M   'P 1'
#
loop_
_entity.id
_entity.type
_entity.pdbx_description
1 polymer ?
#
loop_
_entity_poly.entity_id
_entity_poly.type
_entity_poly.pdbx_seq_one_letter_code
_entity_poly.pdbx_strand_id
1 'polypeptide(L)'
;ISANKLAGASDSNKYRQIHDAFEKTGRHWLYNATVGAGLPINHTVRDLIDSGDTILSISGIFSGTLSWLFLQFDGSVPFTELVDQAWQQGLTEPDPRDDLSGKDVMRKLVILAREAGYNIEPDQVRVESLVPA
;
A
#
# COMPACT_ATOMS: atom_id res chain seq x y z
N ILE A 1 2.63 17.25 -4.25
CA ILE A 1 2.17 15.98 -4.88
C ILE A 1 3.26 14.94 -4.66
N SER A 2 2.95 13.71 -4.25
CA SER A 2 3.95 12.66 -3.97
C SER A 2 3.42 11.26 -4.24
N ALA A 3 4.30 10.34 -4.67
CA ALA A 3 4.03 8.89 -4.69
C ALA A 3 4.61 8.16 -3.46
N ASN A 4 5.24 8.91 -2.54
CA ASN A 4 5.90 8.34 -1.38
C ASN A 4 4.89 8.00 -0.28
N LYS A 5 4.84 6.71 0.09
CA LYS A 5 3.95 6.14 1.11
C LYS A 5 4.37 6.43 2.55
N LEU A 6 5.63 6.79 2.80
CA LEU A 6 6.19 6.87 4.16
C LEU A 6 5.47 7.89 5.04
N ALA A 7 5.05 9.01 4.48
CA ALA A 7 4.29 10.02 5.21
C ALA A 7 2.87 9.51 5.53
N GLY A 8 2.17 8.96 4.53
CA GLY A 8 0.79 8.48 4.66
C GLY A 8 0.65 7.26 5.56
N ALA A 9 1.69 6.43 5.63
CA ALA A 9 1.77 5.24 6.48
C ALA A 9 2.65 5.43 7.73
N SER A 10 2.95 6.67 8.12
CA SER A 10 3.65 6.95 9.38
C SER A 10 2.72 6.78 10.59
N ASP A 11 3.26 6.89 11.80
CA ASP A 11 2.45 6.94 13.02
C ASP A 11 1.43 8.09 12.98
N SER A 12 0.33 7.97 13.73
CA SER A 12 -0.75 8.97 13.66
C SER A 12 -0.32 10.37 14.09
N ASN A 13 0.72 10.53 14.92
CA ASN A 13 1.20 11.87 15.29
C ASN A 13 1.87 12.55 14.11
N LYS A 14 2.80 11.86 13.45
CA LYS A 14 3.48 12.37 12.26
C LYS A 14 2.51 12.60 11.10
N TYR A 15 1.57 11.68 10.88
CA TYR A 15 0.53 11.84 9.87
C TYR A 15 -0.31 13.11 10.09
N ARG A 16 -0.80 13.32 11.32
CA ARG A 16 -1.56 14.53 11.68
C ARG A 16 -0.74 15.82 11.54
N GLN A 17 0.51 15.82 12.00
CA GLN A 17 1.39 16.98 11.85
C GLN A 17 1.56 17.40 10.38
N ILE A 18 1.64 16.43 9.46
CA ILE A 18 1.71 16.71 8.03
C ILE A 18 0.40 17.34 7.56
N HIS A 19 -0.76 16.76 7.89
CA HIS A 19 -2.06 17.33 7.54
C HIS A 19 -2.23 18.76 8.08
N ASP A 20 -1.97 18.98 9.37
CA ASP A 20 -2.05 20.29 10.03
C ASP A 20 -1.16 21.33 9.33
N ALA A 21 0.04 20.95 8.90
CA ALA A 21 0.96 21.85 8.22
C ALA A 21 0.42 22.31 6.85
N PHE A 22 -0.23 21.41 6.12
CA PHE A 22 -0.86 21.75 4.84
C PHE A 22 -2.11 22.61 5.05
N GLU A 23 -2.97 22.28 6.01
CA GLU A 23 -4.16 23.05 6.36
C GLU A 23 -3.82 24.49 6.78
N LYS A 24 -2.83 24.67 7.67
CA LYS A 24 -2.37 26.00 8.13
C LYS A 24 -1.88 26.91 7.00
N THR A 25 -1.44 26.34 5.88
CA THR A 25 -0.94 27.09 4.74
C THR A 25 -1.94 27.21 3.60
N GLY A 26 -3.15 26.66 3.75
CA GLY A 26 -4.16 26.61 2.67
C GLY A 26 -3.69 25.79 1.46
N ARG A 27 -2.78 24.84 1.66
CA ARG A 27 -2.25 23.98 0.59
C ARG A 27 -2.80 22.56 0.73
N HIS A 28 -2.83 21.84 -0.38
CA HIS A 28 -3.28 20.45 -0.41
C HIS A 28 -2.10 19.49 -0.49
N TRP A 29 -2.15 18.46 0.34
CA TRP A 29 -1.28 17.30 0.20
C TRP A 29 -1.94 16.23 -0.68
N LEU A 30 -1.48 16.13 -1.92
CA LEU A 30 -1.97 15.14 -2.88
C LEU A 30 -0.98 13.98 -2.99
N TYR A 31 -1.48 12.76 -2.79
CA TYR A 31 -0.65 11.55 -2.79
C TYR A 31 -1.36 10.32 -3.39
N ASN A 32 -2.22 10.55 -4.39
CA ASN A 32 -3.03 9.52 -5.06
C ASN A 32 -2.20 8.37 -5.65
N ALA A 33 -0.94 8.61 -6.04
CA ALA A 33 -0.09 7.57 -6.61
C ALA A 33 0.50 6.59 -5.57
N THR A 34 0.17 6.74 -4.28
CA THR A 34 0.66 5.84 -3.23
C THR A 34 0.01 4.47 -3.26
N VAL A 35 -1.23 4.36 -3.74
CA VAL A 35 -1.98 3.10 -3.85
C VAL A 35 -2.59 2.99 -5.24
N GLY A 36 -2.37 1.86 -5.91
CA GLY A 36 -2.87 1.65 -7.28
C GLY A 36 -2.11 2.42 -8.38
N ALA A 37 -1.01 3.10 -8.04
CA ALA A 37 -0.18 3.86 -8.98
C ALA A 37 -0.98 4.90 -9.80
N GLY A 38 -1.28 4.61 -11.07
CA GLY A 38 -2.07 5.47 -11.94
C GLY A 38 -3.59 5.33 -11.76
N LEU A 39 -4.05 4.32 -11.02
CA LEU A 39 -5.47 4.10 -10.78
C LEU A 39 -6.01 5.13 -9.77
N PRO A 40 -7.27 5.58 -9.91
CA PRO A 40 -7.86 6.61 -9.05
C PRO A 40 -8.30 6.06 -7.67
N ILE A 41 -7.55 5.14 -7.06
CA ILE A 41 -8.01 4.42 -5.85
C ILE A 41 -8.23 5.37 -4.66
N ASN A 42 -7.22 6.15 -4.28
CA ASN A 42 -7.36 7.08 -3.16
C ASN A 42 -8.44 8.13 -3.43
N HIS A 43 -8.52 8.62 -4.68
CA HIS A 43 -9.56 9.57 -5.08
C HIS A 43 -10.96 8.97 -4.93
N THR A 44 -11.21 7.76 -5.42
CA THR A 44 -12.50 7.08 -5.29
C THR A 44 -12.88 6.87 -3.82
N VAL A 45 -11.93 6.45 -2.98
CA VAL A 45 -12.18 6.28 -1.54
C VAL A 45 -12.59 7.61 -0.90
N ARG A 46 -11.87 8.69 -1.20
CA ARG A 46 -12.17 10.01 -0.65
C ARG A 46 -13.50 10.56 -1.16
N ASP A 47 -13.79 10.40 -2.45
CA ASP A 47 -15.05 10.85 -3.07
C ASP A 47 -16.27 10.19 -2.43
N LEU A 48 -16.20 8.89 -2.13
CA LEU A 48 -17.25 8.18 -1.39
C LEU A 48 -17.46 8.78 0.01
N ILE A 49 -16.38 9.00 0.77
CA ILE A 49 -16.46 9.59 2.11
C ILE A 49 -17.01 11.01 2.07
N ASP A 50 -16.55 11.84 1.14
CA ASP A 50 -17.00 13.22 0.96
C ASP A 50 -18.48 13.29 0.51
N SER A 51 -18.97 12.25 -0.17
CA SER A 51 -20.37 12.08 -0.57
C SER A 51 -21.29 11.63 0.57
N GLY A 52 -20.71 11.25 1.72
CA GLY A 52 -21.45 10.75 2.89
C GLY A 52 -21.64 9.23 2.91
N ASP A 53 -21.01 8.48 2.00
CA ASP A 53 -21.01 7.03 2.06
C ASP A 53 -20.15 6.51 3.21
N THR A 54 -20.46 5.30 3.66
CA THR A 54 -19.66 4.57 4.66
C THR A 54 -19.03 3.35 4.01
N ILE A 55 -17.70 3.33 3.92
CA ILE A 55 -16.95 2.21 3.35
C ILE A 55 -16.89 1.08 4.37
N LEU A 56 -17.60 -0.02 4.12
CA LEU A 56 -17.63 -1.17 5.05
C LEU A 56 -16.39 -2.05 4.97
N SER A 57 -15.79 -2.18 3.78
CA SER A 57 -14.61 -3.00 3.57
C SER A 57 -13.87 -2.60 2.30
N ILE A 58 -12.55 -2.78 2.31
CA ILE A 58 -11.69 -2.65 1.14
C ILE A 58 -10.86 -3.94 1.04
N SER A 59 -10.86 -4.56 -0.14
CA SER A 59 -10.06 -5.74 -0.44
C SER A 59 -9.45 -5.60 -1.83
N GLY A 60 -8.27 -6.20 -2.02
CA GLY A 60 -7.57 -6.13 -3.30
C GLY A 60 -6.14 -6.65 -3.23
N ILE A 61 -5.52 -6.72 -4.40
CA ILE A 61 -4.11 -7.07 -4.55
C ILE A 61 -3.34 -5.76 -4.73
N PHE A 62 -2.47 -5.46 -3.77
CA PHE A 62 -1.77 -4.17 -3.71
C PHE A 62 -0.29 -4.25 -4.08
N SER A 63 0.24 -5.42 -4.45
CA SER A 63 1.62 -5.60 -4.90
C SER A 63 1.64 -6.25 -6.29
N GLY A 64 2.31 -5.59 -7.24
CA GLY A 64 2.49 -6.14 -8.59
C GLY A 64 3.36 -7.40 -8.57
N THR A 65 4.46 -7.37 -7.81
CA THR A 65 5.36 -8.50 -7.59
C THR A 65 4.63 -9.72 -7.05
N LEU A 66 3.87 -9.54 -5.96
CA LEU A 66 3.11 -10.65 -5.36
C LEU A 66 1.99 -11.12 -6.30
N SER A 67 1.31 -10.20 -6.98
CA SER A 67 0.29 -10.56 -7.98
C SER A 67 0.86 -11.45 -9.07
N TRP A 68 2.05 -11.13 -9.57
CA TRP A 68 2.71 -11.93 -10.61
C TRP A 68 3.09 -13.31 -10.07
N LEU A 69 3.76 -13.37 -8.92
CA LEU A 69 4.20 -14.63 -8.30
C LEU A 69 3.02 -15.58 -8.05
N PHE A 70 1.95 -15.10 -7.42
CA PHE A 70 0.77 -15.93 -7.12
C PHE A 70 -0.06 -16.28 -8.35
N LEU A 71 0.02 -15.50 -9.43
CA LEU A 71 -0.63 -15.85 -10.69
C LEU A 71 0.09 -16.99 -11.41
N GLN A 72 1.43 -17.06 -11.29
CA GLN A 72 2.24 -18.13 -11.91
C GLN A 72 2.35 -19.39 -11.04
N PHE A 73 2.17 -19.27 -9.72
CA PHE A 73 2.38 -20.39 -8.81
C PHE A 73 1.24 -21.41 -8.85
N ASP A 74 1.49 -22.55 -9.49
CA ASP A 74 0.59 -23.72 -9.52
C ASP A 74 1.14 -24.94 -8.74
N GLY A 75 2.32 -24.80 -8.14
CA GLY A 75 3.02 -25.86 -7.40
C GLY A 75 3.84 -26.83 -8.25
N SER A 76 3.87 -26.66 -9.58
CA SER A 76 4.70 -27.48 -10.48
C SER A 76 6.19 -27.19 -10.36
N VAL A 77 6.53 -25.95 -10.02
CA VAL A 77 7.90 -25.47 -9.80
C VAL A 77 8.09 -24.91 -8.38
N PRO A 78 9.31 -24.96 -7.81
CA PRO A 78 9.59 -24.33 -6.54
C PRO A 78 9.29 -22.82 -6.56
N PHE A 79 8.69 -22.29 -5.49
CA PHE A 79 8.39 -20.86 -5.38
C PHE A 79 9.65 -19.98 -5.54
N THR A 80 10.81 -20.47 -5.08
CA THR A 80 12.11 -19.79 -5.24
C THR A 80 12.49 -19.58 -6.70
N GLU A 81 12.12 -20.50 -7.59
CA GLU A 81 12.38 -20.37 -9.02
C GLU A 81 11.53 -19.24 -9.64
N LEU A 82 10.27 -19.12 -9.21
CA LEU A 82 9.42 -18.01 -9.63
C LEU A 82 9.94 -16.66 -9.11
N VAL A 83 10.45 -16.61 -7.88
CA VAL A 83 11.08 -15.40 -7.33
C VAL A 83 12.30 -14.99 -8.15
N ASP A 84 13.15 -15.94 -8.54
CA ASP A 84 14.32 -15.67 -9.38
C ASP A 84 13.89 -15.19 -10.78
N GLN A 85 12.88 -15.81 -11.39
CA GLN A 85 12.32 -15.36 -12.66
C GLN A 85 11.76 -13.93 -12.58
N ALA A 86 11.03 -13.60 -11.51
CA ALA A 86 10.51 -12.25 -11.30
C ALA A 86 11.65 -11.23 -11.16
N TRP A 87 12.71 -11.59 -10.43
CA TRP A 87 13.90 -10.74 -10.25
C TRP A 87 14.63 -10.51 -11.59
N GLN A 88 14.84 -11.56 -12.38
CA GLN A 88 15.47 -11.47 -13.71
C GLN A 88 14.66 -10.60 -14.69
N GLN A 89 13.33 -10.60 -14.56
CA GLN A 89 12.43 -9.74 -15.34
C GLN A 89 12.34 -8.30 -14.82
N GLY A 90 13.02 -7.97 -13.72
CA GLY A 90 12.95 -6.65 -13.10
C GLY A 90 11.60 -6.34 -12.45
N LEU A 91 10.85 -7.37 -12.04
CA LEU A 91 9.54 -7.25 -11.41
C LEU A 91 9.60 -7.13 -9.89
N THR A 92 10.75 -7.39 -9.27
CA THR A 92 10.99 -7.24 -7.82
C THR A 92 11.82 -5.99 -7.53
N GLU A 93 11.86 -5.58 -6.27
CA GLU A 93 12.91 -4.72 -5.74
C GLU A 93 14.29 -5.40 -5.85
N PRO A 94 15.41 -4.64 -5.76
CA PRO A 94 16.76 -5.22 -5.81
C PRO A 94 16.98 -6.35 -4.79
N ASP A 95 16.32 -6.24 -3.63
CA ASP A 95 16.18 -7.30 -2.64
C ASP A 95 14.72 -7.80 -2.62
N PRO A 96 14.42 -9.00 -3.14
CA PRO A 96 13.06 -9.54 -3.17
C PRO A 96 12.39 -9.65 -1.80
N ARG A 97 13.15 -9.65 -0.71
CA ARG A 97 12.61 -9.66 0.65
C ARG A 97 11.77 -8.42 0.95
N ASP A 98 12.04 -7.28 0.29
CA ASP A 98 11.25 -6.07 0.50
C ASP A 98 9.81 -6.24 -0.02
N ASP A 99 9.62 -6.92 -1.15
CA ASP A 99 8.30 -7.30 -1.66
C ASP A 99 7.64 -8.39 -0.81
N LEU A 100 8.39 -9.47 -0.51
CA LEU A 100 7.91 -10.66 0.20
C LEU A 100 7.62 -10.40 1.69
N SER A 101 8.18 -9.33 2.26
CA SER A 101 7.92 -8.93 3.64
C SER A 101 6.49 -8.44 3.86
N GLY A 102 5.78 -8.02 2.80
CA GLY A 102 4.45 -7.41 2.90
C GLY A 102 4.45 -5.97 3.43
N LYS A 103 5.62 -5.36 3.70
CA LYS A 103 5.71 -3.97 4.21
C LYS A 103 5.09 -2.94 3.27
N ASP A 104 5.28 -3.09 1.96
CA ASP A 104 4.68 -2.20 0.97
C ASP A 104 3.15 -2.31 0.94
N VAL A 105 2.63 -3.54 1.04
CA VAL A 105 1.19 -3.82 1.14
C VAL A 105 0.60 -3.20 2.39
N MET A 106 1.26 -3.37 3.55
CA MET A 106 0.84 -2.75 4.80
C MET A 106 0.74 -1.23 4.68
N ARG A 107 1.75 -0.57 4.10
CA ARG A 107 1.72 0.89 3.92
C ARG A 107 0.54 1.34 3.07
N LYS A 108 0.23 0.60 2.00
CA LYS A 108 -0.92 0.87 1.13
C LYS A 108 -2.25 0.70 1.87
N LEU A 109 -2.37 -0.35 2.69
CA LEU A 109 -3.56 -0.58 3.52
C LEU A 109 -3.77 0.50 4.58
N VAL A 110 -2.72 0.93 5.28
CA VAL A 110 -2.81 2.04 6.26
C VAL A 110 -3.31 3.31 5.57
N ILE A 111 -2.77 3.63 4.40
CA ILE A 111 -3.19 4.80 3.63
C ILE A 111 -4.67 4.68 3.24
N LEU A 112 -5.10 3.55 2.67
CA LEU A 112 -6.50 3.37 2.26
C LEU A 112 -7.47 3.41 3.44
N ALA A 113 -7.13 2.80 4.56
CA ALA A 113 -7.95 2.82 5.77
C ALA A 113 -8.12 4.25 6.29
N ARG A 114 -7.05 5.05 6.32
CA ARG A 114 -7.11 6.47 6.71
C ARG A 114 -7.94 7.30 5.76
N GLU A 115 -7.80 7.10 4.46
CA GLU A 115 -8.64 7.75 3.45
C GLU A 115 -10.11 7.35 3.58
N ALA A 116 -10.40 6.12 4.01
CA ALA A 116 -11.74 5.62 4.29
C ALA A 116 -12.29 6.08 5.66
N GLY A 117 -11.60 6.98 6.37
CA GLY A 117 -12.04 7.55 7.64
C GLY A 117 -11.65 6.73 8.89
N TYR A 118 -10.85 5.67 8.75
CA TYR A 118 -10.40 4.84 9.86
C TYR A 118 -9.06 5.30 10.42
N ASN A 119 -9.00 5.47 11.74
CA ASN A 119 -7.74 5.74 12.43
C ASN A 119 -7.01 4.44 12.74
N ILE A 120 -6.04 4.07 11.90
CA ILE A 120 -5.24 2.86 12.05
C ILE A 120 -3.74 3.20 12.15
N GLU A 121 -3.04 2.47 12.99
CA GLU A 121 -1.58 2.47 13.11
C GLU A 121 -0.96 1.34 12.27
N PRO A 122 0.27 1.53 11.75
CA PRO A 122 0.96 0.50 10.96
C PRO A 122 1.12 -0.85 11.66
N ASP A 123 1.29 -0.86 12.98
CA ASP A 123 1.46 -2.07 13.80
C ASP A 123 0.15 -2.82 14.06
N GLN A 124 -1.00 -2.18 13.82
CA GLN A 124 -2.32 -2.82 13.88
C GLN A 124 -2.64 -3.61 12.62
N VAL A 125 -1.87 -3.44 11.55
CA VAL A 125 -2.03 -4.22 10.32
C VAL A 125 -1.36 -5.58 10.50
N ARG A 126 -2.17 -6.64 10.51
CA ARG A 126 -1.65 -8.01 10.46
C ARG A 126 -1.00 -8.26 9.09
N VAL A 127 0.29 -8.57 9.10
CA VAL A 127 1.06 -8.92 7.90
C VAL A 127 1.58 -10.34 8.04
N GLU A 128 1.32 -11.17 7.04
CA GLU A 128 1.91 -12.50 6.91
C GLU A 128 3.07 -12.40 5.91
N SER A 129 4.29 -12.58 6.41
CA SER A 129 5.48 -12.51 5.57
C SER A 129 5.70 -13.83 4.84
N LEU A 130 6.12 -13.74 3.57
CA LEU A 130 6.58 -14.88 2.78
C LEU A 130 8.09 -15.11 2.90
N VAL A 131 8.79 -14.27 3.68
CA VAL A 131 10.21 -14.46 3.96
C VAL A 131 10.36 -15.57 5.01
N PRO A 132 11.18 -16.61 4.75
CA PRO A 132 11.43 -17.66 5.73
C PRO A 132 11.96 -17.11 7.06
N ALA A 133 11.53 -17.72 8.17
CA ALA A 133 11.97 -17.39 9.53
C ALA A 133 13.42 -17.78 9.81
#